data_AF-A0A950HIU2-F1
#
_entry.id   AF-A0A950HIU2-F1
#
_cell.length_a   1.000
_cell.length_b   1.000
_cell.length_c   1.000
_cell.angle_alpha   90.00
_cell.angle_beta   90.00
_cell.angle_gamma   90.00
#
_symmetry.space_group_name_H-M   'P 1'
#
loop_
_entity.id
_entity.type
_entity.pdbx_description
1 polymer ?
#
loop_
_entity_poly.entity_id
_entity_poly.type
_entity_poly.pdbx_seq_one_letter_code
_entity_poly.pdbx_strand_id
1 'polypeptide(L)'
;AVLDSFRHLAEAADLVLVEGAGSAAEINLRRNDIANMGFARTADVPVVLIGDIERGGVIAQIVGTRAVLDGADAAMIVGFLVNRFRGDAALFAEGMDLIERRSGWPALGLLPHFARASRLPAEDAVALQKPLVPGDGRVTIAVPLLPHIANFDDFDPLKLEDGVRLVFVPRGEPLPRQADLVILPGSKATMADVTEFRRQGWDIDLAAHVRQGGRVLGICAGYQMLGRRLADPAGIEGPPGTCDGLALLDVETELTADKTLRVVAGTSVADGVPFAGYEMHVGETSGPGCKRPLLAFEDGRVDGAVSADGRIRATHVHGLFSDDRQRSAWLAWLGASASGRSYEAEMDAVLDELAAHLVQHIDLDRLLSLSRPR
;
A
#
# COMPACT_ATOMS: atom_id res chain seq x y z
N ALA A 1 23.89 -4.29 -7.34
CA ALA A 1 22.70 -3.59 -6.80
C ALA A 1 22.07 -4.37 -5.65
N VAL A 2 21.23 -5.38 -5.88
CA VAL A 2 20.49 -6.10 -4.80
C VAL A 2 21.41 -6.64 -3.69
N LEU A 3 22.50 -7.33 -4.06
CA LEU A 3 23.46 -7.85 -3.07
C LEU A 3 24.22 -6.73 -2.34
N ASP A 4 24.44 -5.59 -2.98
CA ASP A 4 25.12 -4.45 -2.35
C ASP A 4 24.20 -3.82 -1.30
N SER A 5 22.92 -3.65 -1.63
CA SER A 5 21.88 -3.21 -0.68
C SER A 5 21.74 -4.18 0.49
N PHE A 6 21.71 -5.49 0.22
CA PHE A 6 21.66 -6.51 1.29
C PHE A 6 22.91 -6.49 2.17
N ARG A 7 24.10 -6.30 1.58
CA ARG A 7 25.35 -6.18 2.36
C ARG A 7 25.34 -4.96 3.26
N HIS A 8 24.92 -3.81 2.73
CA HIS A 8 24.80 -2.57 3.50
C HIS A 8 23.81 -2.71 4.66
N LEU A 9 22.64 -3.30 4.42
CA LEU A 9 21.64 -3.51 5.47
C LEU A 9 22.16 -4.44 6.58
N ALA A 10 22.83 -5.52 6.21
CA ALA A 10 23.41 -6.47 7.15
C ALA A 10 24.62 -5.93 7.94
N GLU A 11 25.22 -4.81 7.55
CA GLU A 11 26.21 -4.10 8.37
C GLU A 11 25.55 -3.27 9.49
N ALA A 12 24.26 -2.95 9.34
CA ALA A 12 23.51 -2.06 10.23
C ALA A 12 22.46 -2.79 11.10
N ALA A 13 22.31 -4.12 10.95
CA ALA A 13 21.27 -4.89 11.62
C ALA A 13 21.79 -6.24 12.13
N ASP A 14 21.33 -6.65 13.31
CA ASP A 14 21.65 -7.96 13.91
C ASP A 14 20.94 -9.12 13.18
N LEU A 15 19.78 -8.85 12.58
CA LEU A 15 18.99 -9.80 11.81
C LEU A 15 18.40 -9.11 10.58
N VAL A 16 18.52 -9.75 9.43
CA VAL A 16 17.87 -9.28 8.18
C VAL A 16 16.85 -10.31 7.74
N LEU A 17 15.58 -9.92 7.78
CA LEU A 17 14.47 -10.70 7.23
C LEU A 17 14.32 -10.37 5.73
N VAL A 18 14.32 -11.40 4.89
CA VAL A 18 14.17 -11.25 3.45
C VAL A 18 12.87 -11.91 3.02
N GLU A 19 11.94 -11.11 2.54
CA GLU A 19 10.71 -11.59 1.92
C GLU A 19 10.93 -11.85 0.42
N GLY A 20 10.62 -13.06 -0.03
CA GLY A 20 10.65 -13.41 -1.44
C GLY A 20 9.38 -12.97 -2.15
N ALA A 21 9.50 -12.38 -3.34
CA ALA A 21 8.37 -11.93 -4.13
C ALA A 21 7.86 -13.04 -5.08
N GLY A 22 6.54 -13.26 -5.12
CA GLY A 22 5.93 -14.26 -5.99
C GLY A 22 6.08 -15.69 -5.46
N SER A 23 6.21 -16.68 -6.36
CA SER A 23 6.31 -18.09 -5.97
C SER A 23 7.74 -18.61 -5.99
N ALA A 24 8.12 -19.34 -4.93
CA ALA A 24 9.42 -20.01 -4.81
C ALA A 24 9.66 -21.06 -5.91
N ALA A 25 8.63 -21.49 -6.65
CA ALA A 25 8.68 -22.55 -7.64
C ALA A 25 8.44 -22.08 -9.09
N GLU A 26 8.60 -20.79 -9.40
CA GLU A 26 8.55 -20.27 -10.78
C GLU A 26 9.81 -20.64 -11.58
N ILE A 27 9.97 -21.94 -11.84
CA ILE A 27 11.13 -22.52 -12.52
C ILE A 27 11.37 -21.90 -13.91
N ASN A 28 10.32 -21.39 -14.55
CA ASN A 28 10.39 -20.66 -15.82
C ASN A 28 11.07 -19.28 -15.69
N LEU A 29 11.05 -18.65 -14.52
CA LEU A 29 11.70 -17.36 -14.25
C LEU A 29 13.06 -17.51 -13.57
N ARG A 30 13.43 -18.72 -13.17
CA ARG A 30 14.63 -19.03 -12.37
C ARG A 30 15.93 -18.40 -12.87
N ARG A 31 16.10 -18.26 -14.19
CA ARG A 31 17.31 -17.65 -14.80
C ARG A 31 17.54 -16.20 -14.36
N ASN A 32 16.46 -15.45 -14.14
CA ASN A 32 16.48 -14.03 -13.78
C ASN A 32 15.91 -13.80 -12.38
N ASP A 33 15.85 -14.85 -11.56
CA ASP A 33 15.33 -14.76 -10.21
C ASP A 33 16.31 -13.99 -9.31
N ILE A 34 15.92 -12.77 -8.96
CA ILE A 34 16.64 -11.90 -8.04
C ILE A 34 15.91 -11.75 -6.70
N ALA A 35 14.76 -12.39 -6.51
CA ALA A 35 13.87 -12.16 -5.39
C ALA A 35 13.71 -13.39 -4.48
N ASN A 36 13.90 -14.60 -5.00
CA ASN A 36 13.69 -15.84 -4.26
C ASN A 36 14.98 -16.66 -4.14
N MET A 37 15.08 -17.79 -4.85
CA MET A 37 16.14 -18.78 -4.73
C MET A 37 17.45 -18.30 -5.33
N GLY A 38 17.40 -17.53 -6.42
CA GLY A 38 18.59 -16.93 -7.03
C GLY A 38 19.28 -15.93 -6.10
N PHE A 39 18.49 -15.15 -5.33
CA PHE A 39 19.02 -14.31 -4.26
C PHE A 39 19.54 -15.17 -3.10
N ALA A 40 18.72 -16.08 -2.56
CA ALA A 40 19.07 -16.91 -1.42
C ALA A 40 20.38 -17.68 -1.62
N ARG A 41 20.60 -18.28 -2.81
CA ARG A 41 21.84 -18.99 -3.13
C ARG A 41 23.06 -18.09 -3.24
N THR A 42 22.87 -16.89 -3.76
CA THR A 42 23.99 -15.96 -3.98
C THR A 42 24.39 -15.26 -2.69
N ALA A 43 23.41 -14.93 -1.85
CA ALA A 43 23.59 -14.32 -0.55
C ALA A 43 23.82 -15.34 0.58
N ASP A 44 23.73 -16.63 0.26
CA ASP A 44 23.80 -17.77 1.18
C ASP A 44 22.82 -17.66 2.37
N VAL A 45 21.58 -17.25 2.09
CA VAL A 45 20.53 -17.01 3.10
C VAL A 45 19.61 -18.24 3.21
N PRO A 46 19.35 -18.77 4.41
CA PRO A 46 18.42 -19.87 4.62
C PRO A 46 16.98 -19.44 4.30
N VAL A 47 16.21 -20.35 3.70
CA VAL A 47 14.82 -20.07 3.26
C VAL A 47 13.83 -20.87 4.09
N VAL A 48 12.78 -20.21 4.58
CA VAL A 48 11.59 -20.87 5.13
C VAL A 48 10.46 -20.72 4.11
N LEU A 49 9.91 -21.84 3.66
CA LEU A 49 8.79 -21.83 2.72
C LEU A 49 7.46 -21.67 3.46
N ILE A 50 6.66 -20.66 3.11
CA ILE A 50 5.35 -20.43 3.71
C ILE A 50 4.25 -20.87 2.73
N GLY A 51 3.43 -21.84 3.14
CA GLY A 51 2.25 -22.30 2.40
C GLY A 51 0.96 -21.65 2.89
N ASP A 52 0.20 -21.01 2.00
CA ASP A 52 -1.13 -20.47 2.30
C ASP A 52 -2.21 -21.53 2.08
N ILE A 53 -2.79 -22.03 3.18
CA ILE A 53 -3.81 -23.07 3.11
C ILE A 53 -5.16 -22.57 2.59
N GLU A 54 -5.45 -21.26 2.66
CA GLU A 54 -6.71 -20.70 2.16
C GLU A 54 -6.80 -20.79 0.62
N ARG A 55 -5.65 -20.85 -0.06
CA ARG A 55 -5.59 -21.10 -1.51
C ARG A 55 -5.93 -22.55 -1.88
N GLY A 56 -6.01 -23.45 -0.90
CA GLY A 56 -6.27 -24.87 -1.08
C GLY A 56 -5.06 -25.64 -1.61
N GLY A 57 -5.01 -26.95 -1.32
CA GLY A 57 -3.98 -27.84 -1.88
C GLY A 57 -2.57 -27.65 -1.30
N VAL A 58 -2.41 -27.02 -0.13
CA VAL A 58 -1.10 -26.69 0.45
C VAL A 58 -0.11 -27.86 0.53
N ILE A 59 -0.61 -29.08 0.80
CA ILE A 59 0.22 -30.30 0.80
C ILE A 59 0.85 -30.51 -0.58
N ALA A 60 0.04 -30.48 -1.63
CA ALA A 60 0.50 -30.67 -3.00
C ALA A 60 1.40 -29.51 -3.46
N GLN A 61 1.13 -28.29 -3.00
CA GLN A 61 1.95 -27.12 -3.31
C GLN A 61 3.36 -27.26 -2.74
N ILE A 62 3.52 -27.50 -1.44
CA ILE A 62 4.85 -27.61 -0.81
C ILE A 62 5.61 -28.83 -1.34
N VAL A 63 4.94 -29.99 -1.44
CA VAL A 63 5.56 -31.20 -2.00
C VAL A 63 5.91 -31.01 -3.48
N GLY A 64 5.06 -30.33 -4.24
CA GLY A 64 5.29 -29.96 -5.63
C GLY A 64 6.50 -29.04 -5.77
N THR A 65 6.63 -28.02 -4.93
CA THR A 65 7.80 -27.13 -4.86
C THR A 65 9.08 -27.93 -4.68
N ARG A 66 9.12 -28.89 -3.74
CA ARG A 66 10.28 -29.79 -3.57
C ARG A 66 10.61 -30.58 -4.84
N ALA A 67 9.58 -31.04 -5.55
CA ALA A 67 9.72 -31.90 -6.72
C ALA A 67 10.21 -31.13 -7.97
N VAL A 68 9.90 -29.84 -8.10
CA VAL A 68 10.25 -29.05 -9.29
C VAL A 68 11.51 -28.21 -9.12
N LEU A 69 11.89 -27.86 -7.88
CA LEU A 69 13.12 -27.12 -7.61
C LEU A 69 14.37 -27.95 -7.93
N ASP A 70 15.41 -27.28 -8.44
CA ASP A 70 16.73 -27.90 -8.55
C ASP A 70 17.31 -28.21 -7.17
N GLY A 71 18.22 -29.18 -7.11
CA GLY A 71 18.74 -29.68 -5.83
C GLY A 71 19.46 -28.62 -4.99
N ALA A 72 20.11 -27.64 -5.63
CA ALA A 72 20.84 -26.60 -4.91
C ALA A 72 19.90 -25.51 -4.39
N ASP A 73 18.85 -25.18 -5.12
CA ASP A 73 17.76 -24.32 -4.63
C ASP A 73 17.03 -25.01 -3.46
N ALA A 74 16.61 -26.25 -3.64
CA ALA A 74 15.90 -26.99 -2.59
C ALA A 74 16.73 -27.18 -1.31
N ALA A 75 18.07 -27.16 -1.41
CA ALA A 75 18.97 -27.23 -0.27
C ALA A 75 19.03 -25.92 0.56
N MET A 76 18.61 -24.78 0.00
CA MET A 76 18.50 -23.53 0.75
C MET A 76 17.28 -23.52 1.68
N ILE A 77 16.26 -24.33 1.39
CA ILE A 77 15.04 -24.40 2.21
C ILE A 77 15.33 -25.25 3.45
N VAL A 78 15.22 -24.62 4.62
CA VAL A 78 15.54 -25.22 5.93
C VAL A 78 14.32 -25.67 6.70
N GLY A 79 13.12 -25.37 6.21
CA GLY A 79 11.85 -25.74 6.83
C GLY A 79 10.67 -25.09 6.13
N PHE A 80 9.47 -25.42 6.61
CA PHE A 80 8.24 -24.82 6.10
C PHE A 80 7.27 -24.41 7.21
N LEU A 81 6.44 -23.42 6.91
CA LEU A 81 5.30 -22.99 7.70
C LEU A 81 4.03 -23.16 6.86
N VAL A 82 2.91 -23.45 7.51
CA VAL A 82 1.58 -23.34 6.89
C VAL A 82 0.80 -22.27 7.62
N ASN A 83 0.28 -21.27 6.91
CA ASN A 83 -0.45 -20.16 7.53
C ASN A 83 -1.95 -20.16 7.19
N ARG A 84 -2.69 -19.30 7.88
CA ARG A 84 -4.13 -19.05 7.71
C ARG A 84 -5.01 -20.29 7.90
N PHE A 85 -4.58 -21.22 8.74
CA PHE A 85 -5.36 -22.40 9.07
C PHE A 85 -6.66 -22.05 9.81
N ARG A 86 -7.78 -22.65 9.40
CA ARG A 86 -9.09 -22.46 10.06
C ARG A 86 -9.60 -23.78 10.60
N GLY A 87 -10.08 -23.76 11.84
CA GLY A 87 -10.59 -24.94 12.54
C GLY A 87 -9.62 -25.45 13.60
N ASP A 88 -9.81 -26.70 14.01
CA ASP A 88 -8.97 -27.35 15.02
C ASP A 88 -7.64 -27.80 14.41
N ALA A 89 -6.53 -27.25 14.91
CA ALA A 89 -5.18 -27.53 14.43
C ALA A 89 -4.80 -29.02 14.53
N ALA A 90 -5.38 -29.76 15.49
CA ALA A 90 -5.14 -31.19 15.64
C ALA A 90 -5.58 -31.99 14.39
N LEU A 91 -6.57 -31.48 13.65
CA LEU A 91 -7.07 -32.13 12.43
C LEU A 91 -6.10 -32.06 11.26
N PHE A 92 -5.08 -31.19 11.33
CA PHE A 92 -4.11 -31.01 10.24
C PHE A 92 -2.72 -31.55 10.58
N ALA A 93 -2.53 -32.15 11.77
CA ALA A 93 -1.24 -32.74 12.17
C ALA A 93 -0.73 -33.78 11.17
N GLU A 94 -1.60 -34.70 10.72
CA GLU A 94 -1.23 -35.71 9.71
C GLU A 94 -0.82 -35.09 8.36
N GLY A 95 -1.40 -33.93 8.03
CA GLY A 95 -1.06 -33.14 6.84
C GLY A 95 0.35 -32.55 6.95
N MET A 96 0.70 -31.97 8.09
CA MET A 96 2.04 -31.45 8.36
C MET A 96 3.08 -32.57 8.29
N ASP A 97 2.81 -33.71 8.93
CA ASP A 97 3.72 -34.87 8.90
C ASP A 97 3.92 -35.42 7.49
N LEU A 98 2.86 -35.43 6.66
CA LEU A 98 2.95 -35.86 5.28
C LEU A 98 3.83 -34.92 4.46
N ILE A 99 3.68 -33.61 4.64
CA ILE A 99 4.52 -32.61 3.97
C ILE A 99 5.97 -32.81 4.37
N GLU A 100 6.27 -32.95 5.65
CA GLU A 100 7.63 -33.16 6.16
C GLU A 100 8.25 -34.45 5.56
N ARG A 101 7.54 -35.58 5.61
CA ARG A 101 8.04 -36.84 5.02
C ARG A 101 8.27 -36.77 3.52
N ARG A 102 7.44 -36.04 2.77
CA ARG A 102 7.50 -35.99 1.30
C ARG A 102 8.46 -34.92 0.78
N SER A 103 8.58 -33.80 1.47
CA SER A 103 9.48 -32.70 1.11
C SER A 103 10.89 -32.91 1.66
N GLY A 104 11.01 -33.56 2.82
CA GLY A 104 12.24 -33.64 3.61
C GLY A 104 12.54 -32.35 4.38
N TRP A 105 11.65 -31.36 4.36
CA TRP A 105 11.80 -30.12 5.11
C TRP A 105 11.02 -30.21 6.42
N PRO A 106 11.62 -29.84 7.57
CA PRO A 106 10.93 -29.90 8.85
C PRO A 106 9.78 -28.90 8.92
N ALA A 107 8.69 -29.29 9.58
CA ALA A 107 7.63 -28.37 9.96
C ALA A 107 8.13 -27.39 11.03
N LEU A 108 7.96 -26.09 10.81
CA LEU A 108 8.31 -25.02 11.75
C LEU A 108 7.09 -24.44 12.48
N GLY A 109 5.88 -24.78 12.04
CA GLY A 109 4.65 -24.27 12.65
C GLY A 109 3.44 -24.33 11.71
N LEU A 110 2.27 -24.41 12.33
CA LEU A 110 0.96 -24.27 11.69
C LEU A 110 0.29 -23.04 12.30
N LEU A 111 0.20 -21.95 11.55
CA LEU A 111 -0.34 -20.69 12.03
C LEU A 111 -1.85 -20.61 11.75
N PRO A 112 -2.71 -20.57 12.79
CA PRO A 112 -4.13 -20.35 12.60
C PRO A 112 -4.42 -18.96 12.02
N HIS A 113 -5.55 -18.82 11.35
CA HIS A 113 -6.00 -17.57 10.78
C HIS A 113 -6.25 -16.52 11.87
N PHE A 114 -5.44 -15.46 11.86
CA PHE A 114 -5.58 -14.32 12.74
C PHE A 114 -6.56 -13.30 12.15
N ALA A 115 -7.82 -13.31 12.61
CA ALA A 115 -8.87 -12.50 12.00
C ALA A 115 -8.62 -10.98 12.06
N ARG A 116 -7.92 -10.50 13.09
CA ARG A 116 -7.61 -9.08 13.26
C ARG A 116 -6.53 -8.59 12.29
N ALA A 117 -5.81 -9.47 11.58
CA ALA A 117 -4.93 -9.05 10.47
C ALA A 117 -5.69 -8.27 9.38
N SER A 118 -7.01 -8.47 9.25
CA SER A 118 -7.85 -7.69 8.33
C SER A 118 -7.94 -6.19 8.66
N ARG A 119 -7.45 -5.77 9.83
CA ARG A 119 -7.33 -4.36 10.24
C ARG A 119 -5.97 -3.74 9.91
N LEU A 120 -4.98 -4.56 9.59
CA LEU A 120 -3.68 -4.08 9.12
C LEU A 120 -3.81 -3.55 7.69
N PRO A 121 -2.95 -2.62 7.26
CA PRO A 121 -3.02 -2.05 5.92
C PRO A 121 -2.82 -3.15 4.89
N ALA A 122 -3.63 -3.11 3.82
CA ALA A 122 -3.45 -4.05 2.74
C ALA A 122 -2.24 -3.64 1.89
N GLU A 123 -1.40 -4.62 1.52
CA GLU A 123 -0.21 -4.38 0.71
C GLU A 123 -0.51 -4.37 -0.80
N ASP A 124 -1.47 -5.19 -1.24
CA ASP A 124 -1.84 -5.33 -2.65
C ASP A 124 -3.24 -4.75 -2.93
N ALA A 125 -3.34 -3.97 -4.01
CA ALA A 125 -4.59 -3.41 -4.51
C ALA A 125 -5.64 -4.47 -4.88
N VAL A 126 -5.24 -5.73 -5.11
CA VAL A 126 -6.18 -6.86 -5.25
C VAL A 126 -7.08 -7.00 -4.01
N ALA A 127 -6.59 -6.65 -2.82
CA ALA A 127 -7.39 -6.65 -1.60
C ALA A 127 -8.56 -5.65 -1.63
N LEU A 128 -8.47 -4.59 -2.46
CA LEU A 128 -9.49 -3.55 -2.61
C LEU A 128 -10.68 -3.98 -3.46
N GLN A 129 -10.60 -5.13 -4.15
CA GLN A 129 -11.70 -5.65 -5.00
C GLN A 129 -12.85 -6.25 -4.20
N LYS A 130 -12.71 -6.40 -2.87
CA LYS A 130 -13.82 -6.83 -2.02
C LYS A 130 -14.79 -5.66 -1.82
N PRO A 131 -16.10 -5.84 -2.07
CA PRO A 131 -17.09 -4.82 -1.78
C PRO A 131 -17.01 -4.46 -0.30
N LEU A 132 -16.67 -3.20 0.01
CA LEU A 132 -16.84 -2.69 1.36
C LEU A 132 -18.33 -2.74 1.68
N VAL A 133 -18.68 -3.35 2.82
CA VAL A 133 -20.05 -3.27 3.34
C VAL A 133 -20.33 -1.80 3.60
N PRO A 134 -21.35 -1.19 2.97
CA PRO A 134 -21.67 0.20 3.21
C PRO A 134 -21.97 0.39 4.70
N GLY A 135 -21.16 1.21 5.38
CA GLY A 135 -21.56 1.78 6.66
C GLY A 135 -22.80 2.65 6.48
N ASP A 136 -23.53 2.88 7.57
CA ASP A 136 -24.60 3.87 7.69
C ASP A 136 -24.07 5.31 7.85
N GLY A 137 -22.77 5.50 7.58
CA GLY A 137 -22.05 6.76 7.65
C GLY A 137 -22.72 7.88 6.85
N ARG A 138 -22.75 9.08 7.45
CA ARG A 138 -23.37 10.28 6.87
C ARG A 138 -22.55 10.88 5.74
N VAL A 139 -21.24 10.62 5.70
CA VAL A 139 -20.30 11.17 4.72
C VAL A 139 -19.81 10.07 3.79
N THR A 140 -20.01 10.23 2.48
CA THR A 140 -19.51 9.30 1.45
C THR A 140 -18.22 9.84 0.84
N ILE A 141 -17.13 9.06 0.93
CA ILE A 141 -15.84 9.37 0.30
C ILE A 141 -15.62 8.36 -0.83
N ALA A 142 -15.46 8.85 -2.06
CA ALA A 142 -15.22 8.03 -3.23
C ALA A 142 -13.75 8.09 -3.67
N VAL A 143 -13.13 6.93 -3.89
CA VAL A 143 -11.75 6.78 -4.38
C VAL A 143 -11.75 5.94 -5.65
N PRO A 144 -11.48 6.52 -6.83
CA PRO A 144 -11.39 5.78 -8.09
C PRO A 144 -10.23 4.77 -8.06
N LEU A 145 -10.48 3.52 -8.44
CA LEU A 145 -9.46 2.48 -8.53
C LEU A 145 -8.70 2.58 -9.85
N LEU A 146 -7.68 3.46 -9.84
CA LEU A 146 -6.75 3.63 -10.95
C LEU A 146 -5.96 2.34 -11.24
N PRO A 147 -5.61 2.03 -12.50
CA PRO A 147 -4.82 0.84 -12.83
C PRO A 147 -3.49 0.73 -12.10
N HIS A 148 -2.82 1.86 -11.88
CA HIS A 148 -1.51 1.91 -11.21
C HIS A 148 -1.58 2.60 -9.86
N ILE A 149 -2.73 2.52 -9.18
CA ILE A 149 -2.93 3.09 -7.84
C ILE A 149 -1.78 2.70 -6.89
N ALA A 150 -1.31 3.68 -6.12
CA ALA A 150 -0.27 3.54 -5.13
C ALA A 150 -0.73 4.11 -3.79
N ASN A 151 -0.13 3.63 -2.69
CA ASN A 151 -0.35 4.17 -1.34
C ASN A 151 -1.83 4.27 -0.96
N PHE A 152 -2.62 3.26 -1.34
CA PHE A 152 -4.06 3.24 -1.08
C PHE A 152 -4.38 3.00 0.42
N ASP A 153 -3.38 2.58 1.19
CA ASP A 153 -3.39 2.51 2.65
C ASP A 153 -3.53 3.88 3.32
N ASP A 154 -3.26 4.98 2.60
CA ASP A 154 -3.59 6.35 3.04
C ASP A 154 -5.04 6.50 3.50
N PHE A 155 -5.94 5.66 2.99
CA PHE A 155 -7.38 5.74 3.26
C PHE A 155 -7.84 4.74 4.32
N ASP A 156 -6.97 3.85 4.80
CA ASP A 156 -7.31 2.89 5.85
C ASP A 156 -7.76 3.56 7.16
N PRO A 157 -7.15 4.67 7.62
CA PRO A 157 -7.65 5.39 8.79
C PRO A 157 -9.12 5.84 8.66
N LEU A 158 -9.59 6.13 7.44
CA LEU A 158 -10.98 6.53 7.20
C LEU A 158 -11.97 5.36 7.38
N LYS A 159 -11.50 4.11 7.29
CA LYS A 159 -12.33 2.92 7.55
C LYS A 159 -12.63 2.73 9.05
N LEU A 160 -11.87 3.38 9.94
CA LEU A 160 -12.12 3.34 11.38
C LEU A 160 -13.24 4.28 11.84
N GLU A 161 -13.70 5.16 10.96
CA GLU A 161 -14.64 6.23 11.28
C GLU A 161 -16.07 5.80 10.99
N ASP A 162 -16.86 5.57 12.04
CA ASP A 162 -18.25 5.08 11.93
C ASP A 162 -19.13 6.00 11.06
N GLY A 163 -18.83 7.31 11.03
CA GLY A 163 -19.55 8.30 10.24
C GLY A 163 -19.17 8.34 8.75
N VAL A 164 -18.22 7.52 8.31
CA VAL A 164 -17.63 7.57 6.96
C VAL A 164 -17.96 6.31 6.18
N ARG A 165 -18.51 6.50 4.98
CA ARG A 165 -18.62 5.48 3.96
C ARG A 165 -17.53 5.69 2.92
N LEU A 166 -16.43 4.94 3.05
CA LEU A 166 -15.37 4.89 2.04
C LEU A 166 -15.77 3.93 0.91
N VAL A 167 -15.73 4.39 -0.33
CA VAL A 167 -16.09 3.62 -1.52
C VAL A 167 -14.95 3.65 -2.51
N PHE A 168 -14.33 2.50 -2.76
CA PHE A 168 -13.43 2.33 -3.89
C PHE A 168 -14.26 2.07 -5.16
N VAL A 169 -14.13 2.93 -6.16
CA VAL A 169 -14.94 2.88 -7.39
C VAL A 169 -14.18 2.09 -8.45
N PRO A 170 -14.61 0.86 -8.79
CA PRO A 170 -13.94 0.05 -9.79
C PRO A 170 -14.14 0.62 -11.20
N ARG A 171 -13.18 0.34 -12.09
CA ARG A 171 -13.31 0.67 -13.51
C ARG A 171 -14.59 0.06 -14.09
N GLY A 172 -15.32 0.84 -14.86
CA GLY A 172 -16.62 0.48 -15.42
C GLY A 172 -17.83 0.96 -14.61
N GLU A 173 -17.61 1.47 -13.39
CA GLU A 173 -18.66 2.08 -12.57
C GLU A 173 -18.49 3.62 -12.51
N PRO A 174 -19.58 4.40 -12.56
CA PRO A 174 -19.51 5.86 -12.47
C PRO A 174 -19.15 6.32 -11.04
N LEU A 175 -18.63 7.54 -10.90
CA LEU A 175 -18.43 8.10 -9.57
C LEU A 175 -19.79 8.30 -8.85
N PRO A 176 -19.93 7.94 -7.57
CA PRO A 176 -21.18 8.11 -6.83
C PRO A 176 -21.62 9.57 -6.80
N ARG A 177 -22.84 9.86 -7.28
CA ARG A 177 -23.39 11.23 -7.31
C ARG A 177 -23.57 11.85 -5.93
N GLN A 178 -23.71 11.02 -4.91
CA GLN A 178 -23.86 11.39 -3.51
C GLN A 178 -22.53 11.45 -2.75
N ALA A 179 -21.38 11.34 -3.43
CA ALA A 179 -20.10 11.52 -2.78
C ALA A 179 -20.00 12.94 -2.19
N ASP A 180 -19.56 13.05 -0.94
CA ASP A 180 -19.25 14.33 -0.30
C ASP A 180 -17.82 14.78 -0.61
N LEU A 181 -16.94 13.81 -0.87
CA LEU A 181 -15.55 13.98 -1.25
C LEU A 181 -15.17 12.93 -2.31
N VAL A 182 -14.52 13.36 -3.38
CA VAL A 182 -13.79 12.47 -4.29
C VAL A 182 -12.30 12.63 -4.04
N ILE A 183 -11.60 11.53 -3.75
CA ILE A 183 -10.14 11.54 -3.57
C ILE A 183 -9.49 10.91 -4.81
N LEU A 184 -8.58 11.65 -5.45
CA LEU A 184 -7.68 11.10 -6.46
C LEU A 184 -6.42 10.61 -5.75
N PRO A 185 -6.16 9.29 -5.75
CA PRO A 185 -5.05 8.70 -5.01
C PRO A 185 -3.71 8.88 -5.72
N GLY A 186 -2.63 8.41 -5.08
CA GLY A 186 -1.34 8.26 -5.72
C GLY A 186 -1.37 7.22 -6.86
N SER A 187 -0.39 7.31 -7.76
CA SER A 187 -0.22 6.44 -8.92
C SER A 187 1.27 6.25 -9.21
N LYS A 188 1.63 5.09 -9.78
CA LYS A 188 2.98 4.81 -10.32
C LYS A 188 3.10 5.13 -11.81
N ALA A 189 2.02 5.55 -12.47
CA ALA A 189 1.99 5.87 -13.89
C ALA A 189 0.96 6.98 -14.16
N THR A 190 1.31 8.20 -13.73
CA THR A 190 0.39 9.35 -13.64
C THR A 190 -0.28 9.68 -14.97
N MET A 191 0.48 9.73 -16.06
CA MET A 191 -0.07 10.04 -17.40
C MET A 191 -0.94 8.91 -17.97
N ALA A 192 -0.62 7.65 -17.67
CA ALA A 192 -1.44 6.52 -18.08
C ALA A 192 -2.77 6.50 -17.31
N ASP A 193 -2.72 6.76 -16.01
CA ASP A 193 -3.89 6.76 -15.14
C ASP A 193 -4.82 7.95 -15.41
N VAL A 194 -4.32 9.15 -15.77
CA VAL A 194 -5.21 10.24 -16.19
C VAL A 194 -5.91 9.94 -17.53
N THR A 195 -5.24 9.20 -18.41
CA THR A 195 -5.83 8.75 -19.68
C THR A 195 -6.93 7.73 -19.41
N GLU A 196 -6.67 6.77 -18.52
CA GLU A 196 -7.66 5.80 -18.10
C GLU A 196 -8.84 6.47 -17.38
N PHE A 197 -8.59 7.45 -16.50
CA PHE A 197 -9.61 8.20 -15.78
C PHE A 197 -10.65 8.81 -16.74
N ARG A 198 -10.17 9.41 -17.85
CA ARG A 198 -11.03 9.91 -18.92
C ARG A 198 -11.74 8.80 -19.70
N ARG A 199 -11.05 7.68 -19.95
CA ARG A 199 -11.65 6.52 -20.61
C ARG A 199 -12.83 5.94 -19.83
N GLN A 200 -12.79 6.04 -18.50
CA GLN A 200 -13.89 5.66 -17.61
C GLN A 200 -15.04 6.68 -17.57
N GLY A 201 -14.87 7.87 -18.15
CA GLY A 201 -15.81 8.98 -18.04
C GLY A 201 -15.80 9.66 -16.65
N TRP A 202 -14.85 9.33 -15.79
CA TRP A 202 -14.76 9.89 -14.45
C TRP A 202 -14.40 11.38 -14.45
N ASP A 203 -13.79 11.90 -15.51
CA ASP A 203 -13.56 13.34 -15.71
C ASP A 203 -14.89 14.11 -15.86
N ILE A 204 -15.86 13.52 -16.56
CA ILE A 204 -17.21 14.09 -16.71
C ILE A 204 -17.95 14.04 -15.37
N ASP A 205 -17.88 12.92 -14.67
CA ASP A 205 -18.51 12.75 -13.36
C ASP A 205 -17.90 13.71 -12.32
N LEU A 206 -16.57 13.83 -12.28
CA LEU A 206 -15.85 14.72 -11.37
C LEU A 206 -16.17 16.19 -11.68
N ALA A 207 -16.25 16.58 -12.95
CA ALA A 207 -16.66 17.92 -13.33
C ALA A 207 -18.12 18.22 -12.90
N ALA A 208 -19.03 17.24 -13.02
CA ALA A 208 -20.40 17.37 -12.54
C ALA A 208 -20.46 17.51 -11.01
N HIS A 209 -19.67 16.72 -10.27
CA HIS A 209 -19.51 16.80 -8.82
C HIS A 209 -19.03 18.17 -8.36
N VAL A 210 -17.94 18.67 -8.94
CA VAL A 210 -17.40 20.02 -8.64
C VAL A 210 -18.44 21.10 -8.94
N ARG A 211 -19.14 21.04 -10.07
CA ARG A 211 -20.19 22.02 -10.43
C ARG A 211 -21.36 22.04 -9.43
N GLN A 212 -21.65 20.91 -8.79
CA GLN A 212 -22.68 20.80 -7.75
C GLN A 212 -22.18 21.26 -6.36
N GLY A 213 -20.94 21.75 -6.26
CA GLY A 213 -20.33 22.18 -5.01
C GLY A 213 -19.66 21.06 -4.22
N GLY A 214 -19.44 19.91 -4.87
CA GLY A 214 -18.68 18.79 -4.34
C GLY A 214 -17.22 19.14 -4.06
N ARG A 215 -16.60 18.35 -3.17
CA ARG A 215 -15.21 18.52 -2.73
C ARG A 215 -14.30 17.49 -3.38
N VAL A 216 -13.05 17.87 -3.61
CA VAL A 216 -12.04 17.02 -4.23
C VAL A 216 -10.72 17.12 -3.47
N LEU A 217 -10.07 15.98 -3.24
CA LEU A 217 -8.71 15.89 -2.71
C LEU A 217 -7.81 15.15 -3.70
N GLY A 218 -6.67 15.72 -4.10
CA GLY A 218 -5.63 15.00 -4.83
C GLY A 218 -4.41 14.73 -3.96
N ILE A 219 -3.97 13.48 -3.90
CA ILE A 219 -2.75 13.09 -3.15
C ILE A 219 -1.69 12.60 -4.13
N CYS A 220 -0.48 13.17 -4.06
CA CYS A 220 0.66 12.82 -4.89
C CYS A 220 0.32 12.87 -6.39
N ALA A 221 0.34 11.75 -7.12
CA ALA A 221 -0.07 11.72 -8.53
C ALA A 221 -1.49 12.29 -8.73
N GLY A 222 -2.40 12.12 -7.77
CA GLY A 222 -3.71 12.75 -7.79
C GLY A 222 -3.66 14.27 -7.75
N TYR A 223 -2.70 14.88 -7.03
CA TYR A 223 -2.45 16.32 -7.11
C TYR A 223 -2.00 16.73 -8.51
N GLN A 224 -1.05 16.00 -9.07
CA GLN A 224 -0.51 16.25 -10.40
C GLN A 224 -1.62 16.14 -11.48
N MET A 225 -2.48 15.11 -11.39
CA MET A 225 -3.64 14.93 -12.27
C MET A 225 -4.64 16.07 -12.20
N LEU A 226 -4.81 16.73 -11.06
CA LEU A 226 -5.72 17.89 -10.93
C LEU A 226 -5.21 19.15 -11.65
N GLY A 227 -3.92 19.19 -12.03
CA GLY A 227 -3.32 20.29 -12.76
C GLY A 227 -3.82 20.43 -14.20
N ARG A 228 -3.32 21.46 -14.90
CA ARG A 228 -3.64 21.73 -16.31
C ARG A 228 -2.86 20.81 -17.25
N ARG A 229 -1.60 20.50 -16.90
CA ARG A 229 -0.67 19.78 -17.78
C ARG A 229 0.25 18.86 -16.99
N LEU A 230 0.52 17.71 -17.58
CA LEU A 230 1.52 16.73 -17.15
C LEU A 230 2.55 16.55 -18.26
N ALA A 231 3.82 16.52 -17.90
CA ALA A 231 4.92 16.26 -18.82
C ALA A 231 5.85 15.19 -18.24
N ASP A 232 6.21 14.20 -19.04
CA ASP A 232 7.25 13.22 -18.74
C ASP A 232 8.21 13.17 -19.94
N PRO A 233 9.09 14.17 -20.12
CA PRO A 233 9.97 14.25 -21.29
C PRO A 233 11.04 13.14 -21.30
N ALA A 234 11.35 12.56 -20.13
CA ALA A 234 12.37 11.54 -19.96
C ALA A 234 11.80 10.10 -19.98
N GLY A 235 10.47 9.94 -19.90
CA GLY A 235 9.82 8.63 -19.84
C GLY A 235 10.10 7.89 -18.53
N ILE A 236 10.01 8.60 -17.40
CA ILE A 236 10.25 8.06 -16.06
C ILE A 236 9.19 7.02 -15.69
N GLU A 237 7.92 7.30 -15.97
CA GLU A 237 6.79 6.42 -15.61
C GLU A 237 6.16 5.71 -16.83
N GLY A 238 6.64 6.01 -18.04
CA GLY A 238 6.09 5.46 -19.28
C GLY A 238 6.75 6.02 -20.53
N PRO A 239 6.10 5.92 -21.70
CA PRO A 239 6.61 6.55 -22.93
C PRO A 239 6.74 8.07 -22.76
N PRO A 240 7.86 8.68 -23.19
CA PRO A 240 8.02 10.12 -23.12
C PRO A 240 6.88 10.88 -23.78
N GLY A 241 6.40 11.96 -23.15
CA GLY A 241 5.33 12.77 -23.72
C GLY A 241 4.76 13.81 -22.78
N THR A 242 3.64 14.39 -23.20
CA THR A 242 2.85 15.33 -22.38
C THR A 242 1.38 15.06 -22.58
N CYS A 243 0.56 15.29 -21.55
CA CYS A 243 -0.89 15.24 -21.66
C CYS A 243 -1.54 16.35 -20.82
N ASP A 244 -2.80 16.65 -21.13
CA ASP A 244 -3.60 17.53 -20.30
C ASP A 244 -3.94 16.83 -18.99
N GLY A 245 -3.89 17.56 -17.88
CA GLY A 245 -4.48 17.14 -16.61
C GLY A 245 -5.98 17.47 -16.58
N LEU A 246 -6.63 17.30 -15.43
CA LEU A 246 -8.07 17.54 -15.25
C LEU A 246 -8.42 19.03 -15.16
N ALA A 247 -7.42 19.91 -15.12
CA ALA A 247 -7.54 21.37 -15.15
C ALA A 247 -8.44 21.94 -14.03
N LEU A 248 -8.43 21.30 -12.86
CA LEU A 248 -9.14 21.74 -11.66
C LEU A 248 -8.31 22.67 -10.78
N LEU A 249 -6.98 22.62 -10.92
CA LEU A 249 -6.03 23.50 -10.25
C LEU A 249 -5.11 24.14 -11.29
N ASP A 250 -4.73 25.40 -11.04
CA ASP A 250 -3.85 26.19 -11.91
C ASP A 250 -2.37 25.85 -11.67
N VAL A 251 -2.03 24.58 -11.86
CA VAL A 251 -0.69 24.02 -11.67
C VAL A 251 -0.34 23.14 -12.87
N GLU A 252 0.95 22.92 -13.07
CA GLU A 252 1.51 22.02 -14.07
C GLU A 252 2.60 21.19 -13.40
N THR A 253 2.73 19.93 -13.82
CA THR A 253 3.73 19.02 -13.28
C THR A 253 4.62 18.49 -14.39
N GLU A 254 5.94 18.54 -14.17
CA GLU A 254 6.93 17.87 -14.99
C GLU A 254 7.57 16.73 -14.17
N LEU A 255 7.51 15.50 -14.67
CA LEU A 255 8.16 14.34 -14.07
C LEU A 255 9.66 14.40 -14.34
N THR A 256 10.45 14.31 -13.27
CA THR A 256 11.90 14.36 -13.28
C THR A 256 12.47 13.05 -12.77
N ALA A 257 13.76 12.80 -13.04
CA ALA A 257 14.45 11.61 -12.53
C ALA A 257 14.67 11.64 -11.00
N ASP A 258 14.54 12.82 -10.39
CA ASP A 258 14.74 13.01 -8.97
C ASP A 258 13.52 12.51 -8.19
N LYS A 259 13.70 11.41 -7.46
CA LYS A 259 12.69 10.87 -6.55
C LYS A 259 12.82 11.54 -5.19
N THR A 260 11.76 12.21 -4.77
CA THR A 260 11.63 12.69 -3.39
C THR A 260 11.14 11.56 -2.50
N LEU A 261 11.87 11.27 -1.42
CA LEU A 261 11.44 10.38 -0.34
C LEU A 261 11.87 10.98 1.00
N ARG A 262 10.92 11.43 1.82
CA ARG A 262 11.21 12.01 3.14
C ARG A 262 9.99 12.02 4.05
N VAL A 263 10.24 11.89 5.35
CA VAL A 263 9.25 12.16 6.39
C VAL A 263 9.11 13.67 6.54
N VAL A 264 7.87 14.15 6.67
CA VAL A 264 7.55 15.58 6.80
C VAL A 264 6.53 15.80 7.91
N ALA A 265 6.61 16.97 8.53
CA ALA A 265 5.64 17.46 9.50
C ALA A 265 5.42 18.96 9.29
N GLY A 266 4.30 19.46 9.81
CA GLY A 266 3.94 20.86 9.69
C GLY A 266 2.51 21.13 10.11
N THR A 267 1.89 22.14 9.50
CA THR A 267 0.50 22.54 9.76
C THR A 267 -0.26 22.78 8.47
N SER A 268 -1.54 22.45 8.44
CA SER A 268 -2.46 22.89 7.39
C SER A 268 -2.69 24.40 7.48
N VAL A 269 -2.61 25.07 6.33
CA VAL A 269 -2.58 26.54 6.25
C VAL A 269 -3.92 27.17 6.67
N ALA A 270 -5.04 26.51 6.35
CA ALA A 270 -6.36 27.07 6.54
C ALA A 270 -6.85 27.07 8.00
N ASP A 271 -6.45 26.09 8.79
CA ASP A 271 -6.97 25.82 10.14
C ASP A 271 -5.85 25.66 11.20
N GLY A 272 -4.57 25.66 10.80
CA GLY A 272 -3.43 25.54 11.70
C GLY A 272 -3.26 24.16 12.34
N VAL A 273 -3.98 23.15 11.86
CA VAL A 273 -3.95 21.81 12.44
C VAL A 273 -2.62 21.14 12.10
N PRO A 274 -1.89 20.56 13.08
CA PRO A 274 -0.63 19.89 12.82
C PRO A 274 -0.85 18.61 11.98
N PHE A 275 0.15 18.24 11.20
CA PHE A 275 0.19 16.97 10.48
C PHE A 275 1.58 16.32 10.60
N ALA A 276 1.60 14.99 10.50
CA ALA A 276 2.78 14.20 10.21
C ALA A 276 2.47 13.31 8.99
N GLY A 277 3.46 13.10 8.13
CA GLY A 277 3.29 12.32 6.91
C GLY A 277 4.62 12.13 6.17
N TYR A 278 4.55 11.81 4.89
CA TYR A 278 5.74 11.64 4.07
C TYR A 278 5.50 12.08 2.62
N GLU A 279 6.56 12.58 1.98
CA GLU A 279 6.60 12.82 0.54
C GLU A 279 7.23 11.59 -0.13
N MET A 280 6.55 11.02 -1.13
CA MET A 280 7.09 9.96 -1.99
C MET A 280 6.59 10.15 -3.42
N HIS A 281 7.27 11.00 -4.18
CA HIS A 281 6.86 11.34 -5.55
C HIS A 281 8.04 11.61 -6.46
N VAL A 282 7.77 11.56 -7.75
CA VAL A 282 8.64 12.09 -8.80
C VAL A 282 7.98 13.31 -9.41
N GLY A 283 8.81 14.21 -9.92
CA GLY A 283 8.36 15.42 -10.60
C GLY A 283 8.11 16.62 -9.70
N GLU A 284 8.08 17.76 -10.37
CA GLU A 284 7.95 19.08 -9.77
C GLU A 284 6.65 19.72 -10.23
N THR A 285 5.82 20.13 -9.27
CA THR A 285 4.56 20.82 -9.54
C THR A 285 4.71 22.31 -9.28
N SER A 286 4.38 23.13 -10.28
CA SER A 286 4.52 24.59 -10.23
C SER A 286 3.33 25.30 -10.87
N GLY A 287 3.20 26.60 -10.66
CA GLY A 287 2.15 27.43 -11.27
C GLY A 287 1.45 28.37 -10.27
N PRO A 288 0.51 29.20 -10.74
CA PRO A 288 -0.19 30.16 -9.89
C PRO A 288 -0.98 29.53 -8.74
N GLY A 289 -1.47 28.29 -8.92
CA GLY A 289 -2.18 27.53 -7.89
C GLY A 289 -1.37 27.28 -6.63
N CYS A 290 -0.05 27.14 -6.74
CA CYS A 290 0.86 26.93 -5.61
C CYS A 290 0.96 28.16 -4.67
N LYS A 291 0.40 29.32 -5.05
CA LYS A 291 0.31 30.51 -4.17
C LYS A 291 -0.73 30.36 -3.05
N ARG A 292 -1.59 29.33 -3.11
CA ARG A 292 -2.54 28.95 -2.05
C ARG A 292 -2.23 27.52 -1.60
N PRO A 293 -1.11 27.31 -0.88
CA PRO A 293 -0.72 25.98 -0.44
C PRO A 293 -1.74 25.39 0.54
N LEU A 294 -1.80 24.06 0.58
CA LEU A 294 -2.59 23.34 1.58
C LEU A 294 -1.82 23.24 2.91
N LEU A 295 -0.51 22.99 2.82
CA LEU A 295 0.36 22.67 3.94
C LEU A 295 1.54 23.64 4.02
N ALA A 296 1.93 23.99 5.24
CA ALA A 296 3.19 24.66 5.56
C ALA A 296 4.04 23.72 6.42
N PHE A 297 5.27 23.47 5.99
CA PHE A 297 6.17 22.52 6.64
C PHE A 297 6.97 23.22 7.74
N GLU A 298 7.44 22.45 8.73
CA GLU A 298 8.29 22.98 9.82
C GLU A 298 9.61 23.59 9.32
N ASP A 299 10.11 23.11 8.17
CA ASP A 299 11.33 23.62 7.52
C ASP A 299 11.11 24.90 6.68
N GLY A 300 9.90 25.46 6.70
CA GLY A 300 9.54 26.68 5.99
C GLY A 300 9.12 26.48 4.53
N ARG A 301 9.18 25.25 3.99
CA ARG A 301 8.57 24.93 2.69
C ARG A 301 7.04 24.96 2.78
N VAL A 302 6.40 25.00 1.63
CA VAL A 302 4.96 24.85 1.48
C VAL A 302 4.65 23.80 0.43
N ASP A 303 3.52 23.13 0.56
CA ASP A 303 3.09 22.12 -0.40
C ASP A 303 1.60 22.21 -0.72
N GLY A 304 1.28 21.76 -1.93
CA GLY A 304 -0.07 21.59 -2.40
C GLY A 304 -0.69 22.84 -3.02
N ALA A 305 -1.96 22.70 -3.37
CA ALA A 305 -2.75 23.79 -3.92
C ALA A 305 -4.20 23.69 -3.45
N VAL A 306 -4.81 24.84 -3.22
CA VAL A 306 -6.22 24.98 -2.84
C VAL A 306 -6.94 25.87 -3.85
N SER A 307 -8.14 25.47 -4.28
CA SER A 307 -9.00 26.30 -5.15
C SER A 307 -9.45 27.56 -4.43
N ALA A 308 -9.90 28.57 -5.19
CA ALA A 308 -10.34 29.85 -4.63
C ALA A 308 -11.49 29.71 -3.64
N ASP A 309 -12.38 28.73 -3.85
CA ASP A 309 -13.52 28.41 -3.00
C ASP A 309 -13.19 27.37 -1.90
N GLY A 310 -11.95 26.89 -1.84
CA GLY A 310 -11.48 25.95 -0.82
C GLY A 310 -11.96 24.49 -0.98
N ARG A 311 -12.72 24.17 -2.04
CA ARG A 311 -13.35 22.86 -2.25
C ARG A 311 -12.43 21.81 -2.88
N ILE A 312 -11.46 22.26 -3.67
CA ILE A 312 -10.47 21.41 -4.32
C ILE A 312 -9.16 21.65 -3.59
N ARG A 313 -8.61 20.60 -3.01
CA ARG A 313 -7.38 20.62 -2.24
C ARG A 313 -6.46 19.55 -2.79
N ALA A 314 -5.16 19.78 -2.75
CA ALA A 314 -4.21 18.79 -3.21
C ALA A 314 -2.86 18.96 -2.53
N THR A 315 -2.08 17.88 -2.44
CA THR A 315 -0.77 17.81 -1.78
C THR A 315 0.03 16.63 -2.31
N HIS A 316 1.36 16.68 -2.19
CA HIS A 316 2.23 15.51 -2.38
C HIS A 316 2.38 14.65 -1.11
N VAL A 317 1.88 15.12 0.03
CA VAL A 317 2.03 14.45 1.32
C VAL A 317 1.03 13.29 1.45
N HIS A 318 1.57 12.10 1.66
CA HIS A 318 0.85 10.88 2.05
C HIS A 318 0.73 10.77 3.58
N GLY A 319 -0.16 9.89 4.05
CA GLY A 319 -0.36 9.64 5.48
C GLY A 319 -1.12 10.73 6.25
N LEU A 320 -1.71 11.71 5.56
CA LEU A 320 -2.45 12.80 6.23
C LEU A 320 -3.59 12.29 7.13
N PHE A 321 -4.26 11.19 6.77
CA PHE A 321 -5.33 10.63 7.57
C PHE A 321 -4.83 9.74 8.72
N SER A 322 -3.56 9.34 8.72
CA SER A 322 -2.96 8.59 9.83
C SER A 322 -2.78 9.48 11.06
N ASP A 323 -2.53 10.79 10.86
CA ASP A 323 -2.59 11.77 11.96
C ASP A 323 -4.05 12.03 12.36
N ASP A 324 -4.41 11.57 13.56
CA ASP A 324 -5.78 11.66 14.10
C ASP A 324 -6.32 13.11 14.12
N ARG A 325 -5.44 14.11 14.27
CA ARG A 325 -5.82 15.53 14.31
C ARG A 325 -6.21 16.03 12.93
N GLN A 326 -5.43 15.67 11.90
CA GLN A 326 -5.79 15.97 10.51
C GLN A 326 -7.04 15.22 10.09
N ARG A 327 -7.12 13.91 10.38
CA ARG A 327 -8.33 13.12 10.07
C ARG A 327 -9.57 13.78 10.68
N SER A 328 -9.48 14.22 11.94
CA SER A 328 -10.57 14.95 12.60
C SER A 328 -10.93 16.27 11.91
N ALA A 329 -9.94 17.06 11.50
CA ALA A 329 -10.16 18.32 10.79
C ALA A 329 -10.83 18.11 9.42
N TRP A 330 -10.40 17.09 8.68
CA TRP A 330 -11.03 16.72 7.40
C TRP A 330 -12.47 16.27 7.58
N LEU A 331 -12.77 15.44 8.58
CA LEU A 331 -14.14 15.03 8.87
C LEU A 331 -15.02 16.21 9.26
N ALA A 332 -14.52 17.11 10.10
CA ALA A 332 -15.24 18.33 10.46
C ALA A 332 -15.54 19.21 9.23
N TRP A 333 -14.59 19.33 8.30
CA TRP A 333 -14.80 20.04 7.04
C TRP A 333 -15.85 19.39 6.12
N LEU A 334 -16.00 18.07 6.21
CA LEU A 334 -17.07 17.31 5.54
C LEU A 334 -18.40 17.33 6.30
N GLY A 335 -18.44 17.87 7.52
CA GLY A 335 -19.63 17.89 8.38
C GLY A 335 -19.86 16.59 9.16
N ALA A 336 -18.84 15.73 9.25
CA ALA A 336 -18.82 14.55 10.11
C ALA A 336 -18.10 14.84 11.44
N SER A 337 -18.32 13.97 12.42
CA SER A 337 -17.55 13.93 13.67
C SER A 337 -16.57 12.77 13.63
N ALA A 338 -15.35 13.01 14.10
CA ALA A 338 -14.39 11.94 14.29
C ALA A 338 -14.79 11.04 15.46
N SER A 339 -14.46 9.76 15.35
CA SER A 339 -14.64 8.74 16.38
C SER A 339 -13.76 8.96 17.61
N GLY A 340 -12.69 9.75 17.49
CA GLY A 340 -11.67 9.92 18.53
C GLY A 340 -10.73 8.73 18.71
N ARG A 341 -10.80 7.77 17.79
CA ARG A 341 -9.90 6.60 17.74
C ARG A 341 -8.49 7.03 17.32
N SER A 342 -7.49 6.31 17.81
CA SER A 342 -6.11 6.51 17.41
C SER A 342 -5.66 5.41 16.45
N TYR A 343 -5.39 5.79 15.20
CA TYR A 343 -5.09 4.82 14.14
C TYR A 343 -3.79 4.07 14.43
N GLU A 344 -2.70 4.79 14.71
CA GLU A 344 -1.39 4.21 14.98
C GLU A 344 -1.43 3.30 16.23
N ALA A 345 -2.07 3.75 17.32
CA ALA A 345 -2.16 2.94 18.54
C ALA A 345 -2.99 1.65 18.32
N GLU A 346 -4.03 1.70 17.48
CA GLU A 346 -4.77 0.49 17.11
C GLU A 346 -3.94 -0.44 16.22
N MET A 347 -3.12 0.11 15.34
CA MET A 347 -2.22 -0.65 14.50
C MET A 347 -1.19 -1.40 15.33
N ASP A 348 -0.51 -0.68 16.22
CA ASP A 348 0.46 -1.24 17.16
C ASP A 348 -0.16 -2.35 18.01
N ALA A 349 -1.37 -2.13 18.54
CA ALA A 349 -2.07 -3.15 19.32
C ALA A 349 -2.39 -4.42 18.48
N VAL A 350 -2.77 -4.28 17.20
CA VAL A 350 -3.01 -5.44 16.33
C VAL A 350 -1.71 -6.15 15.97
N LEU A 351 -0.61 -5.42 15.78
CA LEU A 351 0.72 -5.98 15.53
C LEU A 351 1.24 -6.74 16.76
N ASP A 352 1.08 -6.20 17.96
CA ASP A 352 1.43 -6.87 19.21
C ASP A 352 0.63 -8.16 19.41
N GLU A 353 -0.67 -8.13 19.10
CA GLU A 353 -1.50 -9.33 19.15
C GLU A 353 -1.11 -10.36 18.09
N LEU A 354 -0.72 -9.92 16.88
CA LEU A 354 -0.21 -10.81 15.85
C LEU A 354 1.13 -11.42 16.29
N ALA A 355 2.03 -10.65 16.91
CA ALA A 355 3.28 -11.14 17.44
C ALA A 355 3.04 -12.20 18.53
N ALA A 356 2.13 -11.94 19.47
CA ALA A 356 1.72 -12.92 20.48
C ALA A 356 1.12 -14.18 19.85
N HIS A 357 0.32 -14.04 18.79
CA HIS A 357 -0.23 -15.15 18.02
C HIS A 357 0.86 -15.98 17.34
N LEU A 358 1.89 -15.34 16.76
CA LEU A 358 3.05 -16.04 16.18
C LEU A 358 3.83 -16.82 17.24
N VAL A 359 4.11 -16.21 18.40
CA VAL A 359 4.82 -16.85 19.54
C VAL A 359 4.11 -18.12 20.01
N GLN A 360 2.78 -18.15 19.97
CA GLN A 360 2.00 -19.33 20.40
C GLN A 360 2.05 -20.50 19.41
N HIS A 361 2.30 -20.23 18.12
CA HIS A 361 2.09 -21.21 17.05
C HIS A 361 3.34 -21.53 16.24
N ILE A 362 4.43 -20.78 16.44
CA ILE A 362 5.70 -20.94 15.75
C ILE A 362 6.82 -21.00 16.78
N ASP A 363 7.73 -21.95 16.61
CA ASP A 363 8.97 -22.02 17.38
C ASP A 363 9.95 -20.93 16.88
N LEU A 364 9.82 -19.73 17.45
CA LEU A 364 10.62 -18.57 17.05
C LEU A 364 12.10 -18.74 17.40
N ASP A 365 12.42 -19.41 18.51
CA ASP A 365 13.81 -19.69 18.89
C ASP A 365 14.48 -20.60 17.84
N ARG A 366 13.77 -21.65 17.41
CA ARG A 366 14.23 -22.49 16.31
C ARG A 366 14.36 -21.68 15.03
N LEU A 367 13.38 -20.86 14.67
CA LEU A 367 13.44 -20.03 13.46
C LEU A 367 14.65 -19.08 13.47
N LEU A 368 14.90 -18.41 14.59
CA LEU A 368 16.05 -17.52 14.77
C LEU A 368 17.38 -18.31 14.74
N SER A 369 17.42 -19.50 15.32
CA SER A 369 18.61 -20.37 15.27
C SER A 369 18.98 -20.85 13.87
N LEU A 370 18.02 -20.82 12.93
CA LEU A 370 18.27 -21.14 11.52
C LEU A 370 18.95 -19.99 10.78
N SER A 371 18.94 -18.77 11.32
CA SER A 371 19.67 -17.65 10.74
C SER A 371 21.17 -17.95 10.71
N ARG A 372 21.86 -17.49 9.66
CA ARG A 372 23.29 -17.73 9.49
C ARG A 372 24.07 -16.52 9.98
N PRO A 373 25.03 -16.68 10.92
CA PRO A 373 25.97 -15.61 11.22
C PRO A 373 26.81 -15.34 9.97
N ARG A 374 27.16 -14.08 9.77
CA ARG A 374 28.12 -13.68 8.73
C ARG A 374 29.56 -13.86 9.20
#